data_AF-A0A916DN10-F1
#
_entry.id   AF-A0A916DN10-F1
#
_cell.length_a   1.000
_cell.length_b   1.000
_cell.length_c   1.000
_cell.angle_alpha   90.00
_cell.angle_beta   90.00
_cell.angle_gamma   90.00
#
_symmetry.space_group_name_H-M   'P 1'
#
loop_
_entity.id
_entity.type
_entity.pdbx_description
1 polymer ?
#
loop_
_entity_poly.entity_id
_entity_poly.type
_entity_poly.pdbx_seq_one_letter_code
_entity_poly.pdbx_strand_id
1 'polypeptide(L)'
;MPWGTTGLTTTARGLGQALPGTTAREAQWPKDAVEAKSPATLPWAMSMSWKWPFAGITLWCLATEVFAPATAATDYWAVEDAAARERLPRYEVIPAARPEELTPANGYPRRETYLRWQRSHGDNGGTRYSALTQINRHTVTNLAVAWTYHARDASNNIQCNPIIVDGVMFAPTPGKHVVAVDAATGVERWRFKPEGRPAFRGLTYWPGRSG
;
A
#
# COMPACT_ATOMS: atom_id res chain seq x y z
N MET A 1 9.37 10.61 55.15
CA MET A 1 8.84 9.31 55.60
C MET A 1 8.90 8.34 54.42
N PRO A 2 9.76 7.32 54.41
CA PRO A 2 9.88 6.39 53.30
C PRO A 2 9.28 5.02 53.63
N TRP A 3 8.48 4.48 52.72
CA TRP A 3 8.04 3.08 52.66
C TRP A 3 7.82 2.77 51.17
N GLY A 4 8.20 1.67 50.56
CA GLY A 4 8.88 0.46 50.98
C GLY A 4 8.96 -0.43 49.74
N THR A 5 10.12 -1.00 49.46
CA THR A 5 10.38 -1.87 48.31
C THR A 5 9.86 -3.27 48.62
N THR A 6 9.12 -3.90 47.71
CA THR A 6 8.85 -5.35 47.78
C THR A 6 9.26 -5.98 46.46
N GLY A 7 10.32 -6.79 46.53
CA GLY A 7 10.77 -7.63 45.44
C GLY A 7 9.92 -8.90 45.35
N LEU A 8 9.70 -9.35 44.11
CA LEU A 8 9.30 -10.71 43.82
C LEU A 8 10.28 -11.26 42.78
N THR A 9 11.22 -12.07 43.27
CA THR A 9 12.06 -12.96 42.47
C THR A 9 11.20 -14.15 42.06
N THR A 10 11.03 -14.39 40.77
CA THR A 10 10.54 -15.69 40.28
C THR A 10 11.54 -16.22 39.26
N THR A 11 12.23 -17.27 39.69
CA THR A 11 13.12 -18.10 38.87
C THR A 11 12.26 -19.07 38.08
N ALA A 12 12.31 -19.03 36.75
CA ALA A 12 11.87 -20.13 35.90
C ALA A 12 13.00 -20.47 34.91
N ARG A 13 13.75 -21.52 35.25
CA ARG A 13 14.81 -22.10 34.44
C ARG A 13 14.18 -23.17 33.54
N GLY A 14 14.26 -22.95 32.23
CA GLY A 14 14.42 -23.93 31.15
C GLY A 14 13.38 -25.04 30.98
N LEU A 15 12.84 -25.15 29.76
CA LEU A 15 12.83 -26.39 28.96
C LEU A 15 12.50 -25.99 27.52
N GLY A 16 13.51 -26.06 26.65
CA GLY A 16 13.31 -25.97 25.21
C GLY A 16 12.74 -27.26 24.66
N GLN A 17 11.91 -27.15 23.63
CA GLN A 17 11.91 -28.07 22.49
C GLN A 17 11.60 -27.29 21.22
N ALA A 18 12.59 -27.24 20.33
CA ALA A 18 12.45 -26.76 18.97
C ALA A 18 11.88 -27.89 18.11
N LEU A 19 10.84 -27.59 17.33
CA LEU A 19 10.36 -28.48 16.27
C LEU A 19 11.37 -28.50 15.11
N PRO A 20 11.80 -29.67 14.63
CA PRO A 20 12.76 -29.78 13.53
C PRO A 20 12.07 -29.60 12.17
N GLY A 21 12.71 -28.85 11.26
CA GLY A 21 12.48 -29.00 9.82
C GLY A 21 11.80 -27.85 9.08
N THR A 22 12.34 -26.64 9.17
CA THR A 22 12.25 -25.67 8.06
C THR A 22 13.51 -24.83 8.04
N THR A 23 14.45 -25.20 7.18
CA THR A 23 15.65 -24.40 6.90
C THR A 23 15.21 -23.14 6.15
N ALA A 24 15.15 -22.01 6.84
CA ALA A 24 15.06 -20.71 6.18
C ALA A 24 16.39 -20.48 5.45
N ARG A 25 16.41 -20.71 4.13
CA ARG A 25 17.53 -20.26 3.29
C ARG A 25 17.36 -18.77 3.06
N GLU A 26 18.22 -18.00 3.74
CA GLU A 26 18.48 -16.60 3.45
C GLU A 26 18.93 -16.48 1.99
N ALA A 27 18.12 -15.81 1.16
CA ALA A 27 18.44 -15.59 -0.24
C ALA A 27 19.54 -14.53 -0.33
N GLN A 28 20.79 -14.99 -0.35
CA GLN A 28 21.96 -14.16 -0.52
C GLN A 28 22.14 -13.88 -2.01
N TRP A 29 21.94 -12.62 -2.41
CA TRP A 29 22.06 -12.17 -3.80
C TRP A 29 23.54 -12.10 -4.21
N PRO A 30 23.97 -12.75 -5.32
CA PRO A 30 25.35 -12.65 -5.79
C PRO A 30 25.62 -11.23 -6.32
N LYS A 31 26.67 -10.58 -5.80
CA LYS A 31 27.06 -9.20 -6.15
C LYS A 31 27.87 -9.08 -7.45
N ASP A 32 28.05 -10.17 -8.19
CA ASP A 32 29.05 -10.24 -9.26
C ASP A 32 28.43 -10.37 -10.66
N ALA A 33 27.12 -10.20 -10.81
CA ALA A 33 26.45 -10.23 -12.12
C ALA A 33 26.44 -8.85 -12.79
N VAL A 34 27.62 -8.29 -13.08
CA VAL A 34 27.78 -7.19 -14.04
C VAL A 34 28.96 -7.50 -14.96
N GLU A 35 28.71 -8.36 -15.94
CA GLU A 35 29.47 -8.32 -17.19
C GLU A 35 28.53 -8.70 -18.34
N ALA A 36 27.87 -7.69 -18.91
CA ALA A 36 27.15 -7.83 -20.16
C ALA A 36 28.17 -8.00 -21.29
N LYS A 37 28.55 -9.25 -21.58
CA LYS A 37 29.21 -9.59 -22.85
C LYS A 37 28.17 -9.56 -23.96
N SER A 38 28.33 -8.61 -24.88
CA SER A 38 27.60 -8.55 -26.15
C SER A 38 27.55 -9.92 -26.83
N PRO A 39 26.39 -10.43 -27.26
CA PRO A 39 26.36 -11.64 -28.06
C PRO A 39 26.74 -11.28 -29.51
N ALA A 40 28.02 -11.49 -29.83
CA ALA A 40 28.45 -11.71 -31.20
C ALA A 40 27.77 -12.98 -31.75
N THR A 41 27.11 -12.83 -32.90
CA THR A 41 26.84 -13.85 -33.94
C THR A 41 26.96 -15.33 -33.51
N LEU A 42 25.82 -15.98 -33.29
CA LEU A 42 25.69 -17.44 -33.37
C LEU A 42 24.71 -17.80 -34.49
N PRO A 43 25.16 -18.38 -35.62
CA PRO A 43 24.29 -18.94 -36.63
C PRO A 43 24.09 -20.42 -36.34
N TRP A 44 22.93 -20.81 -35.83
CA TRP A 44 22.41 -22.16 -36.03
C TRP A 44 20.90 -22.14 -35.85
N ALA A 45 20.20 -22.47 -36.93
CA ALA A 45 18.76 -22.70 -36.93
C ALA A 45 18.47 -23.92 -36.04
N MET A 46 17.75 -23.72 -34.94
CA MET A 46 17.07 -24.83 -34.26
C MET A 46 15.84 -25.21 -35.08
N SER A 47 15.97 -26.24 -35.91
CA SER A 47 14.80 -26.96 -36.41
C SER A 47 14.17 -27.73 -35.25
N MET A 48 13.03 -27.25 -34.75
CA MET A 48 12.19 -28.03 -33.85
C MET A 48 11.24 -28.89 -34.67
N SER A 49 11.57 -30.16 -34.84
CA SER A 49 10.68 -31.18 -35.41
C SER A 49 9.81 -31.78 -34.31
N TRP A 50 8.50 -31.51 -34.34
CA TRP A 50 7.52 -32.23 -33.52
C TRP A 50 6.87 -33.32 -34.38
N LYS A 51 7.01 -34.59 -33.99
CA LYS A 51 6.31 -35.71 -34.63
C LYS A 51 5.06 -36.06 -33.83
N TRP A 52 3.89 -35.81 -34.38
CA TRP A 52 2.62 -36.34 -33.88
C TRP A 52 2.25 -37.60 -34.67
N PRO A 53 1.81 -38.69 -34.03
CA PRO A 53 1.59 -39.95 -34.73
C PRO A 53 0.15 -40.06 -35.23
N PHE A 54 -0.29 -39.24 -36.19
CA PHE A 54 -1.49 -39.53 -36.98
C PHE A 54 -1.37 -38.97 -38.41
N ALA A 55 -1.38 -39.90 -39.38
CA ALA A 55 -1.72 -39.75 -40.80
C ALA A 55 -1.10 -38.58 -41.62
N GLY A 56 0.02 -38.86 -42.29
CA GLY A 56 0.01 -38.94 -43.76
C GLY A 56 -0.04 -37.68 -44.64
N ILE A 57 0.08 -36.44 -44.13
CA ILE A 57 0.18 -35.24 -45.00
C ILE A 57 1.23 -34.28 -44.45
N THR A 58 2.36 -34.15 -45.15
CA THR A 58 3.38 -33.14 -44.86
C THR A 58 3.08 -31.89 -45.67
N LEU A 59 2.42 -30.90 -45.04
CA LEU A 59 2.20 -29.58 -45.62
C LEU A 59 3.42 -28.69 -45.32
N TRP A 60 4.13 -28.25 -46.36
CA TRP A 60 5.20 -27.26 -46.23
C TRP A 60 4.59 -25.86 -46.17
N CYS A 61 4.47 -25.30 -44.96
CA CYS A 61 4.08 -23.92 -44.77
C CYS A 61 5.35 -23.06 -44.64
N LEU A 62 5.74 -22.38 -45.73
CA LEU A 62 6.75 -21.31 -45.68
C LEU A 62 6.09 -20.06 -45.07
N ALA A 63 6.13 -19.94 -43.74
CA ALA A 63 5.83 -18.68 -43.07
C ALA A 63 7.11 -17.83 -43.11
N THR A 64 7.20 -16.92 -44.08
CA THR A 64 8.15 -15.80 -44.00
C THR A 64 7.63 -14.81 -42.96
N GLU A 65 8.03 -15.00 -41.70
CA GLU A 65 7.87 -13.97 -40.69
C GLU A 65 8.84 -12.83 -41.00
N VAL A 66 8.30 -11.71 -41.47
CA VAL A 66 9.02 -10.44 -41.48
C VAL A 66 9.12 -10.00 -40.03
N PHE A 67 10.22 -10.35 -39.36
CA PHE A 67 10.56 -9.75 -38.07
C PHE A 67 10.74 -8.26 -38.30
N ALA A 68 9.81 -7.45 -37.80
CA ALA A 68 10.04 -6.03 -37.64
C ALA A 68 11.33 -5.85 -36.81
N PRO A 69 12.26 -4.96 -37.21
CA PRO A 69 13.47 -4.74 -36.44
C PRO A 69 13.08 -4.34 -35.02
N ALA A 70 13.70 -5.00 -34.04
CA ALA A 70 13.53 -4.65 -32.63
C ALA A 70 13.74 -3.15 -32.48
N THR A 71 12.70 -2.43 -32.05
CA THR A 71 12.79 -1.03 -31.67
C THR A 71 13.93 -0.90 -30.67
N ALA A 72 14.94 -0.10 -30.98
CA ALA A 72 16.12 0.09 -30.15
C ALA A 72 15.69 0.33 -28.69
N ALA A 73 16.26 -0.44 -27.77
CA ALA A 73 15.97 -0.31 -26.34
C ALA A 73 16.24 1.14 -25.93
N THR A 74 15.19 1.87 -25.55
CA THR A 74 15.33 3.23 -25.04
C THR A 74 16.06 3.15 -23.71
N ASP A 75 17.27 3.69 -23.67
CA ASP A 75 17.99 3.87 -22.41
C ASP A 75 17.28 4.96 -21.60
N TYR A 76 16.37 4.53 -20.73
CA TYR A 76 15.55 5.40 -19.88
C TYR A 76 16.40 6.27 -18.94
N TRP A 77 17.65 5.87 -18.69
CA TRP A 77 18.57 6.56 -17.78
C TRP A 77 19.59 7.43 -18.50
N ALA A 78 19.58 7.46 -19.85
CA ALA A 78 20.45 8.34 -20.61
C ALA A 78 20.17 9.81 -20.25
N VAL A 79 21.24 10.57 -20.03
CA VAL A 79 21.15 12.02 -19.78
C VAL A 79 20.66 12.69 -21.06
N GLU A 80 19.61 13.50 -20.95
CA GLU A 80 19.02 14.24 -22.08
C GLU A 80 20.05 15.19 -22.71
N ASP A 81 20.07 15.27 -24.04
CA ASP A 81 20.88 16.24 -24.78
C ASP A 81 20.38 17.66 -24.53
N ALA A 82 21.25 18.53 -24.01
CA ALA A 82 20.89 19.90 -23.64
C ALA A 82 20.43 20.73 -24.84
N ALA A 83 21.06 20.54 -26.01
CA ALA A 83 20.68 21.27 -27.23
C ALA A 83 19.31 20.80 -27.78
N ALA A 84 18.95 19.53 -27.61
CA ALA A 84 17.61 19.03 -27.92
C ALA A 84 16.56 19.62 -26.96
N ARG A 85 16.84 19.69 -25.67
CA ARG A 85 15.96 20.31 -24.66
C ARG A 85 15.70 21.78 -24.94
N GLU A 86 16.74 22.54 -25.29
CA GLU A 86 16.62 23.98 -25.61
C GLU A 86 15.76 24.26 -26.85
N ARG A 87 15.64 23.29 -27.76
CA ARG A 87 14.80 23.41 -28.97
C ARG A 87 13.32 23.12 -28.72
N LEU A 88 12.96 22.57 -27.57
CA LEU A 88 11.57 22.29 -27.25
C LEU A 88 10.77 23.58 -27.05
N PRO A 89 9.50 23.61 -27.45
CA PRO A 89 8.65 24.75 -27.18
C PRO A 89 8.49 24.94 -25.67
N ARG A 90 8.49 26.19 -25.23
CA ARG A 90 8.27 26.54 -23.81
C ARG A 90 6.88 26.13 -23.32
N TYR A 91 5.92 26.09 -24.23
CA TYR A 91 4.54 25.71 -23.97
C TYR A 91 4.04 24.79 -25.08
N GLU A 92 3.40 23.71 -24.68
CA GLU A 92 2.66 22.82 -25.56
C GLU A 92 1.24 22.73 -25.03
N VAL A 93 0.26 23.01 -25.89
CA VAL A 93 -1.15 22.90 -25.51
C VAL A 93 -1.61 21.50 -25.84
N ILE A 94 -1.79 20.69 -24.80
CA ILE A 94 -2.38 19.37 -24.92
C ILE A 94 -3.91 19.56 -24.90
N PRO A 95 -4.63 19.28 -26.01
CA PRO A 95 -6.08 19.39 -26.01
C PRO A 95 -6.69 18.40 -25.02
N ALA A 96 -7.80 18.79 -24.38
CA ALA A 96 -8.53 17.86 -23.53
C ALA A 96 -9.05 16.68 -24.38
N ALA A 97 -8.83 15.46 -23.90
CA ALA A 97 -9.38 14.26 -24.53
C ALA A 97 -10.91 14.35 -24.60
N ARG A 98 -11.50 13.84 -25.68
CA ARG A 98 -12.95 13.84 -25.82
C ARG A 98 -13.57 12.85 -24.83
N PRO A 99 -14.79 13.09 -24.30
CA PRO A 99 -15.42 12.17 -23.36
C PRO A 99 -15.51 10.72 -23.86
N GLU A 100 -15.61 10.51 -25.17
CA GLU A 100 -15.69 9.19 -25.80
C GLU A 100 -14.32 8.47 -25.85
N GLU A 101 -13.22 9.22 -25.74
CA GLU A 101 -11.84 8.72 -25.71
C GLU A 101 -11.38 8.41 -24.27
N LEU A 102 -12.10 8.90 -23.26
CA LEU A 102 -11.80 8.63 -21.88
C LEU A 102 -12.15 7.18 -21.54
N THR A 103 -11.20 6.48 -20.90
CA THR A 103 -11.47 5.16 -20.32
C THR A 103 -12.64 5.27 -19.33
N PRO A 104 -13.75 4.53 -19.54
CA PRO A 104 -14.87 4.55 -18.61
C PRO A 104 -14.40 4.17 -17.20
N ALA A 105 -14.82 4.93 -16.20
CA ALA A 105 -14.54 4.59 -14.82
C ALA A 105 -15.16 3.22 -14.49
N ASN A 106 -14.38 2.35 -13.83
CA ASN A 106 -14.82 1.01 -13.44
C ASN A 106 -15.89 1.00 -12.32
N GLY A 107 -16.44 2.15 -11.95
CA GLY A 107 -17.41 2.30 -10.86
C GLY A 107 -16.81 2.19 -9.45
N TYR A 108 -15.47 2.14 -9.32
CA TYR A 108 -14.77 2.13 -8.04
C TYR A 108 -13.98 3.43 -7.82
N PRO A 109 -13.90 3.94 -6.58
CA PRO A 109 -14.62 3.48 -5.39
C PRO A 109 -16.12 3.80 -5.45
N ARG A 110 -16.96 2.93 -4.90
CA ARG A 110 -18.41 3.19 -4.81
C ARG A 110 -18.70 4.28 -3.77
N ARG A 111 -19.86 4.93 -3.88
CA ARG A 111 -20.28 5.99 -2.96
C ARG A 111 -20.25 5.54 -1.50
N GLU A 112 -20.61 4.29 -1.22
CA GLU A 112 -20.65 3.73 0.15
C GLU A 112 -19.27 3.74 0.82
N THR A 113 -18.19 3.63 0.04
CA THR A 113 -16.81 3.75 0.53
C THR A 113 -16.59 5.10 1.23
N TYR A 114 -17.20 6.16 0.72
CA TYR A 114 -17.05 7.52 1.22
C TYR A 114 -18.02 7.88 2.35
N LEU A 115 -18.89 6.94 2.76
CA LEU A 115 -19.80 7.14 3.89
C LEU A 115 -19.21 6.65 5.21
N ARG A 116 -18.04 6.01 5.17
CA ARG A 116 -17.38 5.38 6.32
C ARG A 116 -15.95 5.88 6.44
N TRP A 117 -15.34 5.69 7.61
CA TRP A 117 -13.98 6.12 7.89
C TRP A 117 -13.16 5.01 8.56
N GLN A 118 -13.19 3.81 7.97
CA GLN A 118 -12.57 2.60 8.55
C GLN A 118 -11.05 2.55 8.36
N ARG A 119 -10.50 3.41 7.50
CA ARG A 119 -9.06 3.51 7.22
C ARG A 119 -8.61 4.95 7.42
N SER A 120 -7.39 5.13 7.94
CA SER A 120 -6.79 6.46 7.95
C SER A 120 -6.72 7.03 6.53
N HIS A 121 -7.05 8.31 6.42
CA HIS A 121 -7.20 9.05 5.15
C HIS A 121 -8.46 8.70 4.34
N GLY A 122 -9.47 8.11 4.97
CA GLY A 122 -10.80 7.88 4.38
C GLY A 122 -10.91 6.52 3.71
N ASP A 123 -10.22 6.34 2.58
CA ASP A 123 -10.32 5.16 1.73
C ASP A 123 -8.94 4.63 1.28
N ASN A 124 -8.93 3.58 0.46
CA ASN A 124 -7.70 2.99 -0.06
C ASN A 124 -6.92 3.94 -0.98
N GLY A 125 -7.60 4.83 -1.70
CA GLY A 125 -6.97 5.91 -2.48
C GLY A 125 -6.41 7.05 -1.64
N GLY A 126 -6.71 7.11 -0.34
CA GLY A 126 -6.25 8.17 0.55
C GLY A 126 -6.84 9.54 0.18
N THR A 127 -8.04 9.55 -0.38
CA THR A 127 -8.69 10.76 -0.93
C THR A 127 -9.09 11.77 0.12
N ARG A 128 -9.23 11.34 1.39
CA ARG A 128 -9.74 12.15 2.52
C ARG A 128 -11.13 12.77 2.21
N TYR A 129 -11.89 12.14 1.33
CA TYR A 129 -13.22 12.60 0.92
C TYR A 129 -14.31 11.89 1.73
N SER A 130 -15.35 12.65 2.10
CA SER A 130 -16.57 12.13 2.74
C SER A 130 -17.78 12.50 1.89
N ALA A 131 -18.65 11.53 1.65
CA ALA A 131 -19.91 11.72 0.93
C ALA A 131 -21.08 12.11 1.85
N LEU A 132 -20.84 12.31 3.15
CA LEU A 132 -21.81 12.79 4.13
C LEU A 132 -22.15 14.27 3.87
N THR A 133 -23.43 14.63 3.97
CA THR A 133 -23.93 15.96 3.56
C THR A 133 -24.65 16.74 4.67
N GLN A 134 -24.78 16.15 5.87
CA GLN A 134 -25.47 16.78 7.00
C GLN A 134 -24.85 18.14 7.37
N ILE A 135 -23.52 18.21 7.40
CA ILE A 135 -22.78 19.47 7.54
C ILE A 135 -22.44 19.95 6.14
N ASN A 136 -22.90 21.15 5.80
CA ASN A 136 -22.68 21.76 4.49
C ASN A 136 -22.55 23.28 4.63
N ARG A 137 -22.37 23.99 3.50
CA ARG A 137 -22.13 25.45 3.47
C ARG A 137 -23.22 26.27 4.17
N HIS A 138 -24.42 25.73 4.32
CA HIS A 138 -25.55 26.41 4.95
C HIS A 138 -25.71 26.06 6.44
N THR A 139 -25.19 24.90 6.88
CA THR A 139 -25.37 24.40 8.26
C THR A 139 -24.11 24.47 9.11
N VAL A 140 -22.94 24.71 8.49
CA VAL A 140 -21.63 24.76 9.17
C VAL A 140 -21.57 25.80 10.29
N THR A 141 -22.33 26.88 10.18
CA THR A 141 -22.42 27.95 11.19
C THR A 141 -23.05 27.48 12.51
N ASN A 142 -23.75 26.34 12.50
CA ASN A 142 -24.42 25.80 13.68
C ASN A 142 -23.57 24.76 14.41
N LEU A 143 -22.31 24.57 14.01
CA LEU A 143 -21.43 23.60 14.64
C LEU A 143 -21.06 24.01 16.06
N ALA A 144 -21.16 23.05 16.97
CA ALA A 144 -20.67 23.15 18.32
C ALA A 144 -19.82 21.91 18.65
N VAL A 145 -18.93 22.06 19.64
CA VAL A 145 -18.17 20.92 20.18
C VAL A 145 -19.16 19.95 20.81
N ALA A 146 -19.24 18.73 20.28
CA ALA A 146 -20.10 17.69 20.85
C ALA A 146 -19.49 17.11 22.14
N TRP A 147 -18.17 16.86 22.13
CA TRP A 147 -17.42 16.35 23.28
C TRP A 147 -15.92 16.58 23.08
N THR A 148 -15.17 16.51 24.19
CA THR A 148 -13.70 16.57 24.20
C THR A 148 -13.16 15.36 24.95
N TYR A 149 -12.25 14.62 24.31
CA TYR A 149 -11.57 13.49 24.93
C TYR A 149 -10.16 13.89 25.40
N HIS A 150 -9.87 13.66 26.68
CA HIS A 150 -8.57 13.93 27.29
C HIS A 150 -7.84 12.62 27.60
N ALA A 151 -6.75 12.33 26.86
CA ALA A 151 -5.99 11.08 27.05
C ALA A 151 -5.29 10.98 28.41
N ARG A 152 -4.93 12.14 29.02
CA ARG A 152 -4.34 12.30 30.36
C ARG A 152 -3.10 11.44 30.66
N ASP A 153 -2.32 11.08 29.64
CA ASP A 153 -1.22 10.11 29.79
C ASP A 153 0.17 10.61 29.37
N ALA A 154 0.27 11.65 28.52
CA ALA A 154 1.49 12.43 28.30
C ALA A 154 1.18 13.70 27.49
N SER A 155 2.18 14.58 27.38
CA SER A 155 2.15 15.76 26.50
C SER A 155 3.07 15.53 25.31
N ASN A 156 2.49 15.08 24.20
CA ASN A 156 3.19 14.91 22.93
C ASN A 156 2.21 15.08 21.76
N ASN A 157 2.72 15.34 20.56
CA ASN A 157 1.92 15.51 19.36
C ASN A 157 1.37 14.16 18.85
N ILE A 158 0.08 14.13 18.51
CA ILE A 158 -0.57 13.03 17.80
C ILE A 158 -0.97 13.51 16.42
N GLN A 159 -0.40 12.86 15.40
CA GLN A 159 -0.62 13.16 13.98
C GLN A 159 -1.62 12.19 13.34
N CYS A 160 -2.32 11.41 14.17
CA CYS A 160 -3.20 10.37 13.71
C CYS A 160 -4.47 10.96 13.10
N ASN A 161 -4.84 10.44 11.93
CA ASN A 161 -6.21 10.52 11.45
C ASN A 161 -6.98 9.31 12.03
N PRO A 162 -7.86 9.52 13.03
CA PRO A 162 -8.55 8.44 13.71
C PRO A 162 -9.45 7.68 12.74
N ILE A 163 -9.72 6.42 13.06
CA ILE A 163 -10.65 5.58 12.29
C ILE A 163 -11.92 5.35 13.09
N ILE A 164 -13.04 5.21 12.38
CA ILE A 164 -14.36 4.93 12.96
C ILE A 164 -14.88 3.63 12.34
N VAL A 165 -15.17 2.66 13.20
CA VAL A 165 -15.76 1.37 12.83
C VAL A 165 -16.90 1.09 13.78
N ASP A 166 -18.10 0.84 13.25
CA ASP A 166 -19.30 0.46 14.01
C ASP A 166 -19.58 1.37 15.23
N GLY A 167 -19.43 2.68 15.02
CA GLY A 167 -19.68 3.70 16.06
C GLY A 167 -18.56 3.87 17.08
N VAL A 168 -17.43 3.17 16.94
CA VAL A 168 -16.27 3.28 17.81
C VAL A 168 -15.13 3.99 17.07
N MET A 169 -14.62 5.05 17.68
CA MET A 169 -13.43 5.77 17.23
C MET A 169 -12.18 5.14 17.85
N PHE A 170 -11.16 4.88 17.03
CA PHE A 170 -9.87 4.39 17.48
C PHE A 170 -8.78 5.42 17.20
N ALA A 171 -7.94 5.68 18.20
CA ALA A 171 -6.83 6.63 18.10
C ALA A 171 -5.66 6.23 19.02
N PRO A 172 -4.40 6.52 18.63
CA PRO A 172 -3.27 6.44 19.54
C PRO A 172 -3.24 7.65 20.50
N THR A 173 -2.59 7.49 21.64
CA THR A 173 -2.40 8.56 22.63
C THR A 173 -0.92 8.93 22.79
N PRO A 174 -0.63 10.14 23.32
CA PRO A 174 0.75 10.56 23.62
C PRO A 174 1.50 9.57 24.52
N GLY A 175 0.81 8.94 25.47
CA GLY A 175 1.35 7.95 26.40
C GLY A 175 1.61 6.56 25.81
N LYS A 176 1.64 6.42 24.48
CA LYS A 176 1.85 5.14 23.76
C LYS A 176 0.73 4.12 24.00
N HIS A 177 -0.51 4.57 24.17
CA HIS A 177 -1.68 3.70 24.16
C HIS A 177 -2.40 3.75 22.81
N VAL A 178 -3.27 2.77 22.59
CA VAL A 178 -4.39 2.85 21.65
C VAL A 178 -5.66 2.87 22.47
N VAL A 179 -6.57 3.77 22.16
CA VAL A 179 -7.87 3.90 22.85
C VAL A 179 -9.00 3.66 21.87
N ALA A 180 -10.06 3.04 22.38
CA ALA A 180 -11.36 2.98 21.74
C ALA A 180 -12.31 3.90 22.49
N VAL A 181 -12.94 4.81 21.76
CA VAL A 181 -13.84 5.82 22.28
C VAL A 181 -15.17 5.68 21.56
N ASP A 182 -16.28 5.70 22.29
CA ASP A 182 -17.59 5.80 21.68
C ASP A 182 -17.70 7.11 20.88
N ALA A 183 -17.93 7.03 19.56
CA ALA A 183 -17.84 8.19 18.69
C ALA A 183 -18.99 9.20 18.90
N ALA A 184 -20.12 8.76 19.47
CA ALA A 184 -21.26 9.62 19.74
C ALA A 184 -21.10 10.38 21.07
N THR A 185 -20.55 9.73 22.10
CA THR A 185 -20.52 10.25 23.46
C THR A 185 -19.14 10.73 23.94
N GLY A 186 -18.05 10.28 23.30
CA GLY A 186 -16.68 10.57 23.74
C GLY A 186 -16.21 9.73 24.93
N VAL A 187 -16.98 8.73 25.37
CA VAL A 187 -16.64 7.84 26.49
C VAL A 187 -15.60 6.80 26.07
N GLU A 188 -14.49 6.69 26.80
CA GLU A 188 -13.48 5.64 26.60
C GLU A 188 -14.10 4.27 26.89
N ARG A 189 -14.10 3.37 25.91
CA ARG A 189 -14.55 1.98 26.05
C ARG A 189 -13.43 1.09 26.58
N TRP A 190 -12.23 1.28 26.06
CA TRP A 190 -11.03 0.57 26.53
C TRP A 190 -9.77 1.31 26.11
N ARG A 191 -8.67 0.92 26.77
CA ARG A 191 -7.31 1.38 26.51
C ARG A 191 -6.36 0.21 26.50
N PHE A 192 -5.50 0.17 25.49
CA PHE A 192 -4.50 -0.87 25.30
C PHE A 192 -3.10 -0.28 25.21
N LYS A 193 -2.15 -0.85 25.94
CA LYS A 193 -0.73 -0.51 25.85
C LYS A 193 0.02 -1.66 25.16
N PRO A 194 0.42 -1.51 23.89
CA PRO A 194 1.22 -2.54 23.24
C PRO A 194 2.61 -2.62 23.85
N GLU A 195 3.25 -3.77 23.69
CA GLU A 195 4.68 -3.92 23.91
C GLU A 195 5.43 -3.16 22.81
N GLY A 196 5.82 -1.92 23.10
CA GLY A 196 6.53 -1.05 22.18
C GLY A 196 5.80 0.26 21.88
N ARG A 197 5.98 0.78 20.67
CA ARG A 197 5.40 2.07 20.25
C ARG A 197 4.28 1.80 19.22
N PRO A 198 3.00 2.09 19.54
CA PRO A 198 1.93 2.00 18.55
C PRO A 198 2.16 2.97 17.40
N ALA A 199 1.48 2.78 16.27
CA ALA A 199 1.52 3.73 15.16
C ALA A 199 0.98 5.11 15.60
N PHE A 200 1.72 6.19 15.27
CA PHE A 200 1.36 7.57 15.65
C PHE A 200 0.59 8.33 14.56
N ARG A 201 0.57 7.82 13.33
CA ARG A 201 0.09 8.54 12.13
C ARG A 201 -1.11 7.89 11.47
N GLY A 202 -1.18 6.56 11.48
CA GLY A 202 -2.21 5.84 10.74
C GLY A 202 -2.60 4.56 11.46
N LEU A 203 -3.86 4.19 11.27
CA LEU A 203 -4.48 2.98 11.73
C LEU A 203 -5.12 2.28 10.52
N THR A 204 -5.07 0.96 10.53
CA THR A 204 -5.77 0.12 9.56
C THR A 204 -6.68 -0.82 10.33
N TYR A 205 -7.90 -0.98 9.85
CA TYR A 205 -8.86 -1.95 10.34
C TYR A 205 -8.93 -3.14 9.39
N TRP A 206 -9.05 -4.34 9.97
CA TRP A 206 -9.32 -5.56 9.24
C TRP A 206 -10.57 -6.22 9.83
N PRO A 207 -11.63 -6.45 9.03
CA PRO A 207 -12.92 -6.95 9.54
C PRO A 207 -12.91 -8.42 9.96
N GLY A 208 -11.82 -9.16 9.73
CA GLY A 208 -11.79 -10.60 9.96
C GLY A 208 -12.01 -11.42 8.69
N ARG A 209 -11.99 -12.75 8.84
CA ARG A 209 -12.26 -13.71 7.74
C ARG A 209 -13.75 -13.92 7.47
N SER A 210 -14.62 -13.52 8.37
CA SER A 210 -16.08 -13.60 8.22
C SER A 210 -16.61 -12.24 7.82
N GLY A 211 -16.67 -11.99 6.51
CA GLY A 211 -17.37 -10.86 5.90
C GLY A 211 -18.77 -11.25 5.46
#